data_AF-A0A9X3N8Z0-F1
#
_entry.id   AF-A0A9X3N8Z0-F1
#
_cell.length_a   1.000
_cell.length_b   1.000
_cell.length_c   1.000
_cell.angle_alpha   90.00
_cell.angle_beta   90.00
_cell.angle_gamma   90.00
#
_symmetry.space_group_name_H-M   'P 1'
#
loop_
_entity.id
_entity.type
_entity.pdbx_description
1 polymer ?
#
loop_
_entity_poly.entity_id
_entity_poly.type
_entity_poly.pdbx_seq_one_letter_code
_entity_poly.pdbx_strand_id
1 'polypeptide(L)'
;MLRPTLLVLAALALPVIVAPDSPKTTVHGETPKDIPNLNLIDTVQTARAAAGESAADGIPAAWCGDETTSNGTANAPFPADAAQIKVVYAFAADRPNRAAGWQDALQANVSIVNRYLAAQAGGTKALRFDMGTRCGPQYVDLQVVALPGAHAAYVDNFRAVAQDVQKALGNQGGARNAVVLADSLSSIGSERGLAETITGPSGEVPGPQNPHNNGALTAVLFTKDGGEAPGAGALGFWPEGFLHEITHTLGAVQWGAPHSTQPRGQQNPAYGHCWQGVDVMCYAEDQGAASQLVNECGPVPGAITVSFDCGRDDYFSPAPAPGSYLATHWNTYDSAFLAPCDQIAPACGGGEVTEAPTVPTPKREPKIKGSSRRGATLKATPGEWINQPTSFKYRWQRLTKNKWVSISGAGRSKYRPSTKDIGRKLRVTVAATNDDGTMATASAPTKRVVNRPAKAGSRDPK
;
A
#
# COMPACT_ATOMS: atom_id res chain seq x y z
N MET A 1 24.72 71.75 -39.89
CA MET A 1 23.30 71.33 -39.96
C MET A 1 23.24 69.84 -39.68
N LEU A 2 22.93 69.42 -38.45
CA LEU A 2 22.75 68.00 -38.09
C LEU A 2 21.42 67.85 -37.35
N ARG A 3 20.60 66.88 -37.78
CA ARG A 3 19.29 66.50 -37.22
C ARG A 3 19.48 65.73 -35.90
N PRO A 4 18.58 65.87 -34.90
CA PRO A 4 18.60 65.03 -33.71
C PRO A 4 17.85 63.72 -33.95
N THR A 5 18.43 62.62 -33.51
CA THR A 5 17.89 61.26 -33.59
C THR A 5 16.92 61.01 -32.44
N LEU A 6 15.69 60.58 -32.75
CA LEU A 6 14.70 60.11 -31.77
C LEU A 6 15.06 58.68 -31.34
N LEU A 7 15.28 58.44 -30.05
CA LEU A 7 15.34 57.08 -29.47
C LEU A 7 13.95 56.73 -28.91
N VAL A 8 13.33 55.67 -29.43
CA VAL A 8 12.08 55.11 -28.91
C VAL A 8 12.43 53.99 -27.92
N LEU A 9 12.10 54.18 -26.64
CA LEU A 9 12.14 53.11 -25.63
C LEU A 9 10.89 52.23 -25.78
N ALA A 10 11.06 50.98 -26.20
CA ALA A 10 10.01 49.97 -26.13
C ALA A 10 10.05 49.30 -24.75
N ALA A 11 9.01 49.51 -23.93
CA ALA A 11 8.82 48.80 -22.68
C ALA A 11 8.29 47.39 -22.97
N LEU A 12 9.11 46.35 -22.71
CA LEU A 12 8.65 44.97 -22.70
C LEU A 12 7.80 44.72 -21.44
N ALA A 13 6.50 44.50 -21.63
CA ALA A 13 5.63 43.94 -20.60
C ALA A 13 5.89 42.43 -20.49
N LEU A 14 6.54 42.00 -19.42
CA LEU A 14 6.63 40.59 -19.04
C LEU A 14 5.29 40.14 -18.43
N PRO A 15 4.72 39.01 -18.84
CA PRO A 15 3.53 38.46 -18.20
C PRO A 15 3.88 38.03 -16.77
N VAL A 16 3.09 38.51 -15.80
CA VAL A 16 3.10 38.01 -14.43
C VAL A 16 2.56 36.58 -14.47
N ILE A 17 3.46 35.60 -14.39
CA ILE A 17 3.07 34.21 -14.14
C ILE A 17 2.62 34.17 -12.67
N VAL A 18 1.31 34.16 -12.46
CA VAL A 18 0.73 33.84 -11.15
C VAL A 18 1.09 32.38 -10.88
N ALA A 19 1.95 32.13 -9.89
CA ALA A 19 2.21 30.78 -9.41
C ALA A 19 0.86 30.16 -8.97
N PRO A 20 0.56 28.90 -9.31
CA PRO A 20 -0.62 28.24 -8.78
C PRO A 20 -0.58 28.29 -7.25
N ASP A 21 -1.71 28.59 -6.62
CA ASP A 21 -1.86 28.54 -5.16
C ASP A 21 -1.34 27.18 -4.67
N SER A 22 -0.49 27.20 -3.64
CA SER A 22 -0.06 25.95 -3.01
C SER A 22 -1.29 25.21 -2.49
N PRO A 23 -1.38 23.88 -2.65
CA PRO A 23 -2.50 23.11 -2.12
C PRO A 23 -2.65 23.39 -0.62
N LYS A 24 -3.88 23.64 -0.17
CA LYS A 24 -4.14 23.89 1.25
C LYS A 24 -3.93 22.60 2.02
N THR A 25 -3.03 22.61 3.00
CA THR A 25 -2.85 21.52 3.95
C THR A 25 -3.87 21.61 5.07
N THR A 26 -4.40 20.46 5.48
CA THR A 26 -5.35 20.31 6.58
C THR A 26 -4.75 19.39 7.63
N VAL A 27 -5.13 19.57 8.90
CA VAL A 27 -4.67 18.74 10.01
C VAL A 27 -5.83 17.86 10.48
N HIS A 28 -5.66 16.55 10.37
CA HIS A 28 -6.54 15.55 10.99
C HIS A 28 -5.88 15.03 12.26
N GLY A 29 -6.67 14.52 13.20
CA GLY A 29 -6.12 13.93 14.41
C GLY A 29 -7.06 13.06 15.20
N GLU A 30 -6.43 12.24 16.03
CA GLU A 30 -7.08 11.14 16.71
C GLU A 30 -6.34 10.73 17.99
N THR A 31 -6.95 9.82 18.74
CA THR A 31 -6.39 9.19 19.94
C THR A 31 -6.39 7.68 19.78
N PRO A 32 -5.68 6.91 20.63
CA PRO A 32 -5.73 5.44 20.60
C PRO A 32 -7.14 4.84 20.72
N LYS A 33 -8.14 5.60 21.18
CA LYS A 33 -9.53 5.15 21.28
C LYS A 33 -10.27 5.17 19.93
N ASP A 34 -9.81 5.98 19.00
CA ASP A 34 -10.45 6.23 17.70
C ASP A 34 -10.03 5.22 16.64
N ILE A 35 -8.92 4.48 16.87
CA ILE A 35 -8.49 3.31 16.10
C ILE A 35 -8.68 2.03 16.96
N PRO A 36 -9.90 1.73 17.43
CA PRO A 36 -10.09 0.59 18.32
C PRO A 36 -9.94 -0.70 17.52
N ASN A 37 -9.25 -1.68 18.11
CA ASN A 37 -9.20 -3.08 17.69
C ASN A 37 -8.18 -3.49 16.62
N LEU A 38 -7.18 -2.65 16.30
CA LEU A 38 -5.97 -3.07 15.60
C LEU A 38 -4.82 -3.31 16.59
N ASN A 39 -4.11 -4.41 16.41
CA ASN A 39 -2.87 -4.71 17.13
C ASN A 39 -1.84 -5.22 16.14
N LEU A 40 -1.11 -4.29 15.51
CA LEU A 40 -0.11 -4.56 14.49
C LEU A 40 1.08 -5.32 15.07
N ILE A 41 1.43 -5.08 16.34
CA ILE A 41 2.49 -5.85 17.03
C ILE A 41 2.11 -7.33 17.02
N ASP A 42 0.95 -7.68 17.59
CA ASP A 42 0.50 -9.08 17.70
C ASP A 42 0.28 -9.71 16.32
N THR A 43 -0.31 -8.95 15.39
CA THR A 43 -0.57 -9.40 14.02
C THR A 43 0.74 -9.77 13.31
N VAL A 44 1.74 -8.89 13.34
CA VAL A 44 3.03 -9.13 12.68
C VAL A 44 3.80 -10.24 13.39
N GLN A 45 3.82 -10.28 14.72
CA GLN A 45 4.55 -11.31 15.47
C GLN A 45 3.95 -12.70 15.25
N THR A 46 2.62 -12.81 15.25
CA THR A 46 1.91 -14.07 14.92
C THR A 46 2.27 -14.55 13.52
N ALA A 47 2.28 -13.64 12.54
CA ALA A 47 2.66 -13.96 11.15
C ALA A 47 4.11 -14.45 11.04
N ARG A 48 5.06 -13.77 11.71
CA ARG A 48 6.48 -14.16 11.74
C ARG A 48 6.68 -15.54 12.37
N ALA A 49 6.02 -15.79 13.51
CA ALA A 49 6.08 -17.07 14.19
C ALA A 49 5.52 -18.21 13.32
N ALA A 50 4.40 -17.98 12.63
CA ALA A 50 3.80 -18.95 11.71
C ALA A 50 4.69 -19.26 10.49
N ALA A 51 5.46 -18.27 10.03
CA ALA A 51 6.40 -18.43 8.91
C ALA A 51 7.73 -19.11 9.32
N GLY A 52 7.95 -19.35 10.62
CA GLY A 52 9.22 -19.89 11.12
C GLY A 52 10.40 -18.93 10.91
N GLU A 53 10.11 -17.64 10.78
CA GLU A 53 11.12 -16.61 10.53
C GLU A 53 12.01 -16.40 11.76
N SER A 54 13.29 -16.20 11.50
CA SER A 54 14.24 -15.82 12.52
C SER A 54 14.16 -14.33 12.84
N ALA A 55 14.70 -13.92 13.99
CA ALA A 55 14.87 -12.51 14.31
C ALA A 55 15.75 -11.74 13.30
N ALA A 56 16.53 -12.46 12.47
CA ALA A 56 17.35 -11.88 11.41
C ALA A 56 16.58 -11.60 10.10
N ASP A 57 15.35 -12.10 9.98
CA ASP A 57 14.49 -11.86 8.82
C ASP A 57 13.71 -10.56 9.03
N GLY A 58 14.13 -9.49 8.33
CA GLY A 58 13.48 -8.18 8.40
C GLY A 58 14.35 -7.05 8.92
N ILE A 59 13.73 -5.88 9.08
CA ILE A 59 14.31 -4.78 9.83
C ILE A 59 14.43 -5.19 11.31
N PRO A 60 15.56 -4.93 11.97
CA PRO A 60 15.71 -5.17 13.41
C PRO A 60 14.69 -4.36 14.23
N ALA A 61 14.19 -4.94 15.33
CA ALA A 61 13.30 -4.22 16.24
C ALA A 61 14.07 -3.26 17.18
N ALA A 62 15.25 -3.66 17.64
CA ALA A 62 16.11 -2.82 18.46
C ALA A 62 16.91 -1.85 17.58
N TRP A 63 17.02 -0.60 18.01
CA TRP A 63 17.77 0.40 17.29
C TRP A 63 19.27 0.22 17.51
N CYS A 64 20.04 0.53 16.47
CA CYS A 64 21.48 0.58 16.53
C CYS A 64 21.92 1.77 15.71
N GLY A 65 22.41 2.79 16.39
CA GLY A 65 22.90 4.02 15.79
C GLY A 65 23.53 4.90 16.85
N ASP A 66 23.92 6.09 16.44
CA ASP A 66 24.29 7.16 17.34
C ASP A 66 23.20 8.22 17.31
N GLU A 67 22.98 8.90 18.42
CA GLU A 67 22.05 10.02 18.47
C GLU A 67 22.57 11.13 17.54
N THR A 68 21.78 11.54 16.55
CA THR A 68 22.13 12.59 15.59
C THR A 68 21.18 13.76 15.68
N THR A 69 21.69 14.99 15.56
CA THR A 69 20.85 16.21 15.47
C THR A 69 20.70 16.71 14.04
N SER A 70 21.23 15.97 13.09
CA SER A 70 21.25 16.25 11.66
C SER A 70 21.07 14.96 10.89
N ASN A 71 20.77 15.06 9.59
CA ASN A 71 20.65 13.88 8.76
C ASN A 71 21.96 13.06 8.71
N GLY A 72 21.88 11.80 9.13
CA GLY A 72 22.91 10.81 9.02
C GLY A 72 22.93 10.21 7.62
N THR A 73 24.13 10.06 7.05
CA THR A 73 24.31 9.48 5.70
C THR A 73 25.14 8.20 5.73
N ALA A 74 25.58 7.76 6.91
CA ALA A 74 26.35 6.56 7.08
C ALA A 74 25.51 5.32 6.70
N ASN A 75 25.99 4.53 5.74
CA ASN A 75 25.27 3.37 5.21
C ASN A 75 23.87 3.67 4.68
N ALA A 76 23.60 4.92 4.26
CA ALA A 76 22.33 5.26 3.63
C ALA A 76 22.11 4.38 2.37
N PRO A 77 21.03 3.58 2.30
CA PRO A 77 20.80 2.68 1.18
C PRO A 77 20.23 3.39 -0.05
N PHE A 78 19.79 4.64 0.09
CA PHE A 78 19.16 5.43 -0.98
C PHE A 78 19.95 6.69 -1.31
N PRO A 79 19.88 7.14 -2.57
CA PRO A 79 20.29 8.49 -2.94
C PRO A 79 19.56 9.57 -2.11
N ALA A 80 20.25 10.67 -1.82
CA ALA A 80 19.70 11.78 -1.04
C ALA A 80 18.46 12.43 -1.70
N ASP A 81 18.38 12.41 -3.03
CA ASP A 81 17.27 12.96 -3.82
C ASP A 81 16.04 12.04 -3.88
N ALA A 82 16.13 10.79 -3.40
CA ALA A 82 14.97 9.93 -3.26
C ALA A 82 13.94 10.51 -2.27
N ALA A 83 12.66 10.30 -2.55
CA ALA A 83 11.59 10.61 -1.60
C ALA A 83 11.63 9.61 -0.43
N GLN A 84 11.77 10.09 0.81
CA GLN A 84 11.84 9.21 1.99
C GLN A 84 11.12 9.82 3.20
N ILE A 85 10.77 8.98 4.17
CA ILE A 85 10.12 9.38 5.42
C ILE A 85 11.16 9.47 6.52
N LYS A 86 11.33 10.67 7.08
CA LYS A 86 12.24 10.93 8.20
C LYS A 86 11.56 10.59 9.52
N VAL A 87 12.22 9.80 10.36
CA VAL A 87 11.77 9.58 11.74
C VAL A 87 12.49 10.56 12.66
N VAL A 88 11.70 11.27 13.46
CA VAL A 88 12.19 12.34 14.35
C VAL A 88 11.73 12.08 15.78
N TYR A 89 12.65 12.24 16.73
CA TYR A 89 12.31 12.42 18.14
C TYR A 89 12.43 13.90 18.49
N ALA A 90 11.37 14.52 19.00
CA ALA A 90 11.34 15.94 19.34
C ALA A 90 10.97 16.17 20.81
N PHE A 91 11.66 17.11 21.44
CA PHE A 91 11.42 17.52 22.83
C PHE A 91 11.60 19.03 22.99
N ALA A 92 10.87 19.65 23.93
CA ALA A 92 10.99 21.08 24.20
C ALA A 92 12.31 21.44 24.89
N ALA A 93 12.83 22.66 24.67
CA ALA A 93 14.14 23.10 25.16
C ALA A 93 14.31 23.03 26.69
N ASP A 94 13.22 23.15 27.44
CA ASP A 94 13.18 23.11 28.90
C ASP A 94 12.82 21.72 29.46
N ARG A 95 12.76 20.69 28.60
CA ARG A 95 12.52 19.30 28.99
C ARG A 95 13.77 18.45 28.75
N PRO A 96 13.97 17.37 29.54
CA PRO A 96 15.11 16.49 29.34
C PRO A 96 15.01 15.74 28.01
N ASN A 97 16.14 15.55 27.33
CA ASN A 97 16.25 14.62 26.21
C ASN A 97 16.08 13.19 26.73
N ARG A 98 15.08 12.47 26.23
CA ARG A 98 14.81 11.05 26.57
C ARG A 98 14.88 10.13 25.35
N ALA A 99 15.54 10.54 24.27
CA ALA A 99 15.61 9.79 23.00
C ALA A 99 16.04 8.32 23.20
N ALA A 100 17.00 8.07 24.09
CA ALA A 100 17.48 6.73 24.41
C ALA A 100 16.37 5.76 24.90
N GLY A 101 15.30 6.27 25.51
CA GLY A 101 14.16 5.47 25.95
C GLY A 101 13.14 5.16 24.84
N TRP A 102 13.26 5.82 23.68
CA TRP A 102 12.30 5.76 22.58
C TRP A 102 12.84 5.11 21.31
N GLN A 103 14.16 5.11 21.11
CA GLN A 103 14.82 4.65 19.89
C GLN A 103 14.40 3.22 19.47
N ASP A 104 14.35 2.27 20.41
CA ASP A 104 13.96 0.88 20.12
C ASP A 104 12.49 0.80 19.70
N ALA A 105 11.61 1.55 20.36
CA ALA A 105 10.20 1.59 20.01
C ALA A 105 9.97 2.19 18.61
N LEU A 106 10.72 3.25 18.24
CA LEU A 106 10.62 3.88 16.93
C LEU A 106 11.18 2.99 15.81
N GLN A 107 12.32 2.34 16.05
CA GLN A 107 12.87 1.33 15.13
C GLN A 107 11.91 0.14 14.97
N ALA A 108 11.31 -0.34 16.06
CA ALA A 108 10.33 -1.40 16.01
C ALA A 108 9.05 -1.00 15.27
N ASN A 109 8.56 0.23 15.42
CA ASN A 109 7.45 0.75 14.61
C ASN A 109 7.76 0.69 13.11
N VAL A 110 8.95 1.16 12.69
CA VAL A 110 9.40 1.06 11.29
C VAL A 110 9.40 -0.39 10.82
N SER A 111 9.91 -1.32 11.63
CA SER A 111 9.90 -2.76 11.31
C SER A 111 8.48 -3.31 11.13
N ILE A 112 7.58 -3.03 12.08
CA ILE A 112 6.21 -3.56 12.10
C ILE A 112 5.41 -3.00 10.93
N VAL A 113 5.46 -1.69 10.75
CA VAL A 113 4.69 -0.99 9.72
C VAL A 113 5.14 -1.40 8.32
N ASN A 114 6.45 -1.47 8.06
CA ASN A 114 6.92 -1.95 6.77
C ASN A 114 6.53 -3.40 6.50
N ARG A 115 6.61 -4.27 7.50
CA ARG A 115 6.23 -5.67 7.35
C ARG A 115 4.73 -5.83 7.09
N TYR A 116 3.92 -5.08 7.83
CA TYR A 116 2.48 -5.03 7.64
C TYR A 116 2.12 -4.52 6.24
N LEU A 117 2.60 -3.34 5.85
CA LEU A 117 2.32 -2.78 4.53
C LEU A 117 2.86 -3.64 3.38
N ALA A 118 4.03 -4.24 3.53
CA ALA A 118 4.55 -5.19 2.56
C ALA A 118 3.57 -6.35 2.36
N ALA A 119 3.03 -6.94 3.42
CA ALA A 119 2.04 -8.01 3.29
C ALA A 119 0.76 -7.53 2.58
N GLN A 120 0.29 -6.32 2.87
CA GLN A 120 -0.90 -5.73 2.23
C GLN A 120 -0.66 -5.40 0.75
N ALA A 121 0.58 -5.02 0.41
CA ALA A 121 1.08 -4.84 -0.95
C ALA A 121 1.42 -6.16 -1.67
N GLY A 122 1.38 -7.30 -0.98
CA GLY A 122 1.77 -8.57 -1.55
C GLY A 122 3.24 -8.84 -1.74
N GLY A 123 4.06 -8.26 -0.87
CA GLY A 123 5.51 -8.32 -0.92
C GLY A 123 6.13 -7.45 -2.02
N THR A 124 5.33 -6.58 -2.65
CA THR A 124 5.81 -5.77 -3.79
C THR A 124 6.41 -4.44 -3.36
N LYS A 125 5.79 -3.72 -2.40
CA LYS A 125 6.25 -2.43 -1.91
C LYS A 125 6.02 -2.27 -0.41
N ALA A 126 6.83 -1.42 0.22
CA ALA A 126 6.55 -0.84 1.54
C ALA A 126 7.06 0.61 1.60
N LEU A 127 7.03 1.23 2.78
CA LEU A 127 7.46 2.61 2.96
C LEU A 127 8.99 2.72 2.86
N ARG A 128 9.44 3.75 2.14
CA ARG A 128 10.84 4.17 2.09
C ARG A 128 11.12 5.11 3.24
N PHE A 129 11.48 4.55 4.40
CA PHE A 129 12.04 5.33 5.49
C PHE A 129 13.46 5.80 5.17
N ASP A 130 13.87 6.88 5.82
CA ASP A 130 15.25 7.33 5.86
C ASP A 130 16.06 6.39 6.76
N MET A 131 16.94 5.61 6.15
CA MET A 131 17.68 4.53 6.79
C MET A 131 19.18 4.74 6.64
N GLY A 132 19.96 4.07 7.49
CA GLY A 132 21.41 4.13 7.48
C GLY A 132 21.94 4.71 8.78
N THR A 133 22.63 3.87 9.54
CA THR A 133 23.41 4.30 10.70
C THR A 133 24.80 3.68 10.61
N ARG A 134 25.69 3.96 11.58
CA ARG A 134 26.96 3.23 11.70
C ARG A 134 26.82 1.70 11.82
N CYS A 135 25.64 1.20 12.19
CA CYS A 135 25.37 -0.22 12.35
C CYS A 135 24.94 -0.90 11.04
N GLY A 136 24.51 -0.14 10.04
CA GLY A 136 24.15 -0.65 8.71
C GLY A 136 22.92 0.02 8.09
N PRO A 137 22.58 -0.40 6.85
CA PRO A 137 21.47 0.17 6.08
C PRO A 137 20.07 -0.22 6.59
N GLN A 138 19.96 -1.19 7.51
CA GLN A 138 18.69 -1.69 8.05
C GLN A 138 18.20 -0.95 9.31
N TYR A 139 18.95 0.04 9.77
CA TYR A 139 18.60 0.83 10.96
C TYR A 139 18.09 2.21 10.54
N VAL A 140 17.03 2.68 11.18
CA VAL A 140 16.45 3.99 10.89
C VAL A 140 17.43 5.10 11.25
N ASP A 141 17.57 6.09 10.38
CA ASP A 141 18.28 7.32 10.73
C ASP A 141 17.34 8.23 11.52
N LEU A 142 17.31 7.99 12.84
CA LEU A 142 16.54 8.73 13.82
C LEU A 142 17.22 10.06 14.15
N GLN A 143 16.58 11.17 13.77
CA GLN A 143 17.08 12.50 14.12
C GLN A 143 16.42 13.02 15.39
N VAL A 144 17.24 13.46 16.34
CA VAL A 144 16.81 14.14 17.56
C VAL A 144 16.75 15.65 17.34
N VAL A 145 15.59 16.23 17.65
CA VAL A 145 15.33 17.67 17.52
C VAL A 145 14.98 18.26 18.88
N ALA A 146 15.89 19.08 19.40
CA ALA A 146 15.58 20.00 20.48
C ALA A 146 14.78 21.18 19.92
N LEU A 147 13.49 21.23 20.22
CA LEU A 147 12.63 22.34 19.81
C LEU A 147 13.07 23.62 20.53
N PRO A 148 13.15 24.78 19.84
CA PRO A 148 13.80 25.98 20.38
C PRO A 148 13.04 26.65 21.54
N GLY A 149 11.73 26.43 21.67
CA GLY A 149 10.89 27.02 22.71
C GLY A 149 10.74 26.15 23.97
N ALA A 150 10.12 26.74 24.99
CA ALA A 150 9.70 26.03 26.20
C ALA A 150 8.48 25.12 25.93
N HIS A 151 8.27 24.14 26.80
CA HIS A 151 7.20 23.14 26.75
C HIS A 151 5.83 23.74 26.48
N ALA A 152 5.48 24.82 27.18
CA ALA A 152 4.19 25.50 27.04
C ALA A 152 3.91 26.04 25.62
N ALA A 153 4.93 26.25 24.78
CA ALA A 153 4.75 26.70 23.40
C ALA A 153 4.30 25.57 22.46
N TYR A 154 4.56 24.31 22.82
CA TYR A 154 4.39 23.15 21.96
C TYR A 154 3.28 22.20 22.39
N VAL A 155 2.83 22.26 23.65
CA VAL A 155 1.74 21.39 24.14
C VAL A 155 0.50 21.53 23.24
N ASP A 156 0.06 20.40 22.67
CA ASP A 156 -1.05 20.27 21.72
C ASP A 156 -0.98 21.23 20.51
N ASN A 157 0.20 21.77 20.21
CA ASN A 157 0.42 22.73 19.13
C ASN A 157 1.18 22.09 17.96
N PHE A 158 0.44 21.32 17.16
CA PHE A 158 0.95 20.67 15.95
C PHE A 158 1.74 21.61 15.06
N ARG A 159 1.21 22.81 14.78
CA ARG A 159 1.83 23.72 13.83
C ARG A 159 3.21 24.19 14.30
N ALA A 160 3.36 24.48 15.59
CA ALA A 160 4.67 24.87 16.14
C ALA A 160 5.67 23.73 16.07
N VAL A 161 5.27 22.51 16.44
CA VAL A 161 6.14 21.32 16.35
C VAL A 161 6.55 21.05 14.91
N ALA A 162 5.60 20.98 13.98
CA ALA A 162 5.85 20.70 12.58
C ALA A 162 6.78 21.75 11.93
N GLN A 163 6.55 23.04 12.19
CA GLN A 163 7.37 24.11 11.64
C GLN A 163 8.82 24.05 12.12
N ASP A 164 9.03 23.88 13.43
CA ASP A 164 10.38 23.84 13.99
C ASP A 164 11.12 22.55 13.64
N VAL A 165 10.42 21.41 13.54
CA VAL A 165 11.00 20.17 13.02
C VAL A 165 11.39 20.32 11.56
N GLN A 166 10.51 20.78 10.68
CA GLN A 166 10.83 20.98 9.26
C GLN A 166 11.99 21.96 9.07
N LYS A 167 12.07 23.00 9.90
CA LYS A 167 13.21 23.93 9.91
C LYS A 167 14.50 23.24 10.35
N ALA A 168 14.46 22.36 11.36
CA ALA A 168 15.61 21.59 11.83
C ALA A 168 16.06 20.53 10.80
N LEU A 169 15.12 19.94 10.05
CA LEU A 169 15.44 19.07 8.93
C LEU A 169 16.08 19.87 7.78
N GLY A 170 15.52 21.03 7.42
CA GLY A 170 16.04 21.81 6.29
C GLY A 170 15.97 21.05 4.97
N ASN A 171 16.80 21.44 3.99
CA ASN A 171 16.84 20.76 2.70
C ASN A 171 17.67 19.47 2.78
N GLN A 172 17.01 18.34 2.56
CA GLN A 172 17.61 17.00 2.58
C GLN A 172 17.99 16.46 1.19
N GLY A 173 17.93 17.30 0.15
CA GLY A 173 18.28 16.95 -1.22
C GLY A 173 17.11 16.38 -2.05
N GLY A 174 16.19 15.65 -1.40
CA GLY A 174 14.98 15.10 -2.01
C GLY A 174 13.71 15.39 -1.19
N ALA A 175 12.57 14.93 -1.71
CA ALA A 175 11.30 15.03 -1.00
C ALA A 175 11.38 14.32 0.37
N ARG A 176 10.90 14.99 1.42
CA ARG A 176 11.03 14.49 2.79
C ARG A 176 9.75 14.74 3.57
N ASN A 177 9.01 13.67 3.85
CA ASN A 177 7.96 13.72 4.88
C ASN A 177 8.60 13.41 6.23
N ALA A 178 8.03 13.93 7.31
CA ALA A 178 8.50 13.67 8.67
C ALA A 178 7.42 12.98 9.49
N VAL A 179 7.80 11.95 10.25
CA VAL A 179 7.01 11.38 11.33
C VAL A 179 7.74 11.66 12.64
N VAL A 180 7.06 12.37 13.53
CA VAL A 180 7.65 12.96 14.73
C VAL A 180 7.02 12.32 15.96
N LEU A 181 7.84 11.81 16.87
CA LEU A 181 7.42 11.58 18.24
C LEU A 181 7.65 12.88 19.04
N ALA A 182 6.58 13.55 19.42
CA ALA A 182 6.58 14.77 20.22
C ALA A 182 6.44 14.43 21.71
N ASP A 183 7.58 14.38 22.40
CA ASP A 183 7.67 13.78 23.72
C ASP A 183 7.16 14.69 24.86
N SER A 184 6.19 14.18 25.62
CA SER A 184 5.50 14.84 26.73
C SER A 184 4.78 16.12 26.30
N LEU A 185 4.32 16.20 25.05
CA LEU A 185 3.69 17.38 24.47
C LEU A 185 2.16 17.28 24.31
N SER A 186 1.52 16.27 24.91
CA SER A 186 0.06 16.23 25.01
C SER A 186 -0.46 16.60 26.39
N SER A 187 -1.42 17.52 26.47
CA SER A 187 -2.11 17.84 27.73
C SER A 187 -3.26 16.88 28.04
N ILE A 188 -3.75 16.14 27.04
CA ILE A 188 -4.71 15.07 27.29
C ILE A 188 -3.97 13.92 27.97
N GLY A 189 -4.62 13.25 28.94
CA GLY A 189 -4.02 12.14 29.69
C GLY A 189 -3.76 10.87 28.87
N SER A 190 -3.62 11.00 27.56
CA SER A 190 -3.40 9.96 26.56
C SER A 190 -2.54 10.49 25.43
N GLU A 191 -2.17 9.57 24.56
CA GLU A 191 -1.44 9.78 23.33
C GLU A 191 -2.39 10.39 22.29
N ARG A 192 -1.84 11.15 21.34
CA ARG A 192 -2.60 11.81 20.29
C ARG A 192 -1.81 11.87 19.01
N GLY A 193 -2.44 11.53 17.90
CA GLY A 193 -1.92 11.77 16.56
C GLY A 193 -2.45 13.09 16.01
N LEU A 194 -1.59 13.81 15.28
CA LEU A 194 -2.02 14.79 14.27
C LEU A 194 -1.14 14.69 13.02
N ALA A 195 -1.70 14.78 11.82
CA ALA A 195 -0.93 14.87 10.57
C ALA A 195 -1.49 15.84 9.54
N GLU A 196 -0.57 16.35 8.70
CA GLU A 196 -0.90 17.11 7.50
C GLU A 196 -1.36 16.18 6.37
N THR A 197 -2.41 16.60 5.67
CA THR A 197 -2.87 16.00 4.41
C THR A 197 -3.31 17.09 3.44
N ILE A 198 -3.50 16.71 2.17
CA ILE A 198 -3.99 17.56 1.09
C ILE A 198 -5.26 16.89 0.57
N THR A 199 -6.40 17.54 0.75
CA THR A 199 -7.71 16.96 0.43
C THR A 199 -8.37 17.65 -0.76
N GLY A 200 -9.42 17.00 -1.29
CA GLY A 200 -10.21 17.50 -2.40
C GLY A 200 -9.46 17.43 -3.74
N PRO A 201 -9.88 18.18 -4.77
CA PRO A 201 -9.44 17.96 -6.15
C PRO A 201 -7.92 18.01 -6.38
N SER A 202 -7.16 18.70 -5.51
CA SER A 202 -5.70 18.76 -5.60
C SER A 202 -5.02 17.51 -5.03
N GLY A 203 -5.57 16.94 -3.95
CA GLY A 203 -5.06 15.72 -3.31
C GLY A 203 -5.46 14.44 -4.03
N GLU A 204 -6.54 14.48 -4.81
CA GLU A 204 -7.09 13.30 -5.49
C GLU A 204 -6.52 13.07 -6.90
N VAL A 205 -5.58 13.90 -7.35
CA VAL A 205 -4.98 13.77 -8.70
C VAL A 205 -4.18 12.47 -8.79
N PRO A 206 -4.44 11.56 -9.76
CA PRO A 206 -3.66 10.35 -9.90
C PRO A 206 -2.24 10.63 -10.43
N GLY A 207 -1.32 9.72 -10.14
CA GLY A 207 0.01 9.69 -10.76
C GLY A 207 1.06 10.58 -10.09
N PRO A 208 2.28 10.65 -10.65
CA PRO A 208 3.46 11.15 -9.95
C PRO A 208 3.41 12.65 -9.66
N GLN A 209 2.57 13.43 -10.35
CA GLN A 209 2.41 14.86 -10.12
C GLN A 209 1.54 15.21 -8.90
N ASN A 210 0.94 14.20 -8.25
CA ASN A 210 0.16 14.44 -7.04
C ASN A 210 1.00 15.17 -5.98
N PRO A 211 0.46 16.22 -5.33
CA PRO A 211 1.23 17.04 -4.40
C PRO A 211 1.69 16.29 -3.13
N HIS A 212 1.08 15.15 -2.79
CA HIS A 212 1.58 14.26 -1.73
C HIS A 212 2.98 13.70 -2.01
N ASN A 213 3.46 13.76 -3.27
CA ASN A 213 4.83 13.35 -3.62
C ASN A 213 5.88 14.46 -3.45
N ASN A 214 5.47 15.69 -3.14
CA ASN A 214 6.40 16.84 -3.09
C ASN A 214 7.26 16.87 -1.81
N GLY A 215 6.85 16.16 -0.76
CA GLY A 215 7.50 16.22 0.55
C GLY A 215 7.01 17.37 1.43
N ALA A 216 7.72 17.58 2.54
CA ALA A 216 7.49 18.59 3.56
C ALA A 216 6.18 18.46 4.37
N LEU A 217 5.49 17.32 4.26
CA LEU A 217 4.33 17.00 5.11
C LEU A 217 4.79 16.33 6.41
N THR A 218 4.10 16.66 7.50
CA THR A 218 4.46 16.21 8.85
C THR A 218 3.33 15.45 9.51
N ALA A 219 3.68 14.31 10.12
CA ALA A 219 2.89 13.53 11.06
C ALA A 219 3.50 13.66 12.45
N VAL A 220 2.69 13.85 13.49
CA VAL A 220 3.16 14.03 14.87
C VAL A 220 2.37 13.14 15.82
N LEU A 221 3.07 12.25 16.51
CA LEU A 221 2.57 11.49 17.65
C LEU A 221 2.96 12.20 18.94
N PHE A 222 1.98 12.86 19.56
CA PHE A 222 2.12 13.47 20.88
C PHE A 222 2.01 12.41 21.98
N THR A 223 2.97 12.41 22.89
CA THR A 223 2.90 11.58 24.10
C THR A 223 2.41 12.41 25.28
N LYS A 224 1.66 11.78 26.19
CA LYS A 224 1.12 12.45 27.39
C LYS A 224 2.22 13.04 28.26
N ASP A 225 2.02 14.25 28.81
CA ASP A 225 2.96 14.85 29.75
C ASP A 225 3.13 13.95 30.99
N GLY A 226 4.38 13.76 31.42
CA GLY A 226 4.74 12.85 32.51
C GLY A 226 4.70 11.36 32.15
N GLY A 227 4.42 11.00 30.88
CA GLY A 227 4.50 9.61 30.42
C GLY A 227 5.94 9.07 30.42
N GLU A 228 6.12 7.82 30.84
CA GLU A 228 7.41 7.14 30.76
C GLU A 228 7.69 6.67 29.33
N ALA A 229 8.97 6.70 28.94
CA ALA A 229 9.40 6.11 27.68
C ALA A 229 9.33 4.56 27.77
N PRO A 230 9.04 3.84 26.66
CA PRO A 230 8.91 2.38 26.66
C PRO A 230 10.17 1.64 27.12
N GLY A 231 11.36 2.24 26.95
CA GLY A 231 12.63 1.67 27.37
C GLY A 231 13.25 0.70 26.36
N ALA A 232 14.40 0.14 26.73
CA ALA A 232 15.17 -0.75 25.88
C ALA A 232 14.44 -2.07 25.60
N GLY A 233 14.55 -2.56 24.36
CA GLY A 233 13.90 -3.79 23.91
C GLY A 233 12.39 -3.67 23.64
N ALA A 234 11.83 -2.46 23.68
CA ALA A 234 10.43 -2.23 23.33
C ALA A 234 10.13 -2.69 21.90
N LEU A 235 9.05 -3.46 21.73
CA LEU A 235 8.61 -4.01 20.44
C LEU A 235 7.69 -3.05 19.67
N GLY A 236 7.83 -1.74 19.90
CA GLY A 236 7.01 -0.70 19.29
C GLY A 236 6.38 0.24 20.31
N PHE A 237 5.80 1.33 19.80
CA PHE A 237 4.96 2.26 20.54
C PHE A 237 3.85 2.77 19.62
N TRP A 238 2.62 2.34 19.87
CA TRP A 238 1.43 2.70 19.08
C TRP A 238 1.69 2.67 17.55
N PRO A 239 2.15 1.54 16.98
CA PRO A 239 2.43 1.43 15.55
C PRO A 239 1.20 1.67 14.67
N GLU A 240 -0.01 1.47 15.21
CA GLU A 240 -1.27 1.80 14.55
C GLU A 240 -1.37 3.30 14.28
N GLY A 241 -1.20 4.15 15.30
CA GLY A 241 -1.19 5.60 15.14
C GLY A 241 0.00 6.07 14.31
N PHE A 242 1.17 5.43 14.47
CA PHE A 242 2.34 5.72 13.64
C PHE A 242 2.05 5.51 12.15
N LEU A 243 1.41 4.40 11.78
CA LEU A 243 1.01 4.16 10.40
C LEU A 243 -0.14 5.08 9.97
N HIS A 244 -1.17 5.25 10.81
CA HIS A 244 -2.29 6.15 10.54
C HIS A 244 -1.80 7.52 10.07
N GLU A 245 -0.92 8.11 10.87
CA GLU A 245 -0.48 9.48 10.67
C GLU A 245 0.50 9.66 9.53
N ILE A 246 1.38 8.67 9.32
CA ILE A 246 2.18 8.65 8.09
C ILE A 246 1.24 8.64 6.87
N THR A 247 0.18 7.85 6.90
CA THR A 247 -0.67 7.63 5.73
C THR A 247 -1.51 8.86 5.37
N HIS A 248 -1.85 9.73 6.33
CA HIS A 248 -2.36 11.08 6.03
C HIS A 248 -1.40 11.87 5.14
N THR A 249 -0.10 11.89 5.47
CA THR A 249 0.90 12.59 4.64
C THR A 249 1.04 11.98 3.24
N LEU A 250 0.63 10.73 3.06
CA LEU A 250 0.63 10.04 1.79
C LEU A 250 -0.69 10.18 1.02
N GLY A 251 -1.71 10.81 1.61
CA GLY A 251 -2.98 11.13 0.94
C GLY A 251 -4.05 10.06 1.05
N ALA A 252 -4.09 9.26 2.11
CA ALA A 252 -5.13 8.24 2.27
C ALA A 252 -6.51 8.78 2.67
N VAL A 253 -6.61 10.00 3.18
CA VAL A 253 -7.90 10.63 3.48
C VAL A 253 -8.29 11.51 2.32
N GLN A 254 -9.31 11.09 1.57
CA GLN A 254 -9.84 11.79 0.41
C GLN A 254 -11.36 11.94 0.50
N TRP A 255 -11.87 13.08 0.05
CA TRP A 255 -13.30 13.40 0.11
C TRP A 255 -14.11 12.66 -0.96
N GLY A 256 -13.50 12.38 -2.11
CA GLY A 256 -14.10 11.63 -3.21
C GLY A 256 -14.07 10.11 -3.03
N ALA A 257 -13.39 9.60 -2.00
CA ALA A 257 -13.29 8.15 -1.76
C ALA A 257 -14.68 7.51 -1.57
N PRO A 258 -14.92 6.29 -2.09
CA PRO A 258 -16.22 5.61 -2.06
C PRO A 258 -16.86 5.55 -0.67
N HIS A 259 -16.06 5.32 0.37
CA HIS A 259 -16.48 5.22 1.76
C HIS A 259 -15.90 6.33 2.62
N SER A 260 -15.75 7.54 2.06
CA SER A 260 -15.36 8.73 2.84
C SER A 260 -16.44 9.14 3.84
N THR A 261 -16.04 9.53 5.06
CA THR A 261 -16.91 10.16 6.08
C THR A 261 -17.30 11.58 5.71
N GLN A 262 -16.73 12.18 4.67
CA GLN A 262 -17.05 13.53 4.21
C GLN A 262 -18.53 13.64 3.75
N PRO A 263 -19.34 14.54 4.34
CA PRO A 263 -20.70 14.78 3.85
C PRO A 263 -20.71 15.26 2.39
N ARG A 264 -21.58 14.65 1.59
CA ARG A 264 -21.70 14.95 0.15
C ARG A 264 -21.97 16.44 -0.09
N GLY A 265 -21.18 17.03 -0.99
CA GLY A 265 -21.29 18.44 -1.37
C GLY A 265 -20.70 19.43 -0.38
N GLN A 266 -20.06 18.94 0.69
CA GLN A 266 -19.28 19.76 1.62
C GLN A 266 -17.78 19.57 1.38
N GLN A 267 -16.99 20.50 1.92
CA GLN A 267 -15.53 20.50 1.90
C GLN A 267 -15.04 20.82 3.32
N ASN A 268 -15.27 19.88 4.24
CA ASN A 268 -14.98 20.10 5.65
C ASN A 268 -13.75 19.27 6.03
N PRO A 269 -12.62 19.91 6.32
CA PRO A 269 -11.37 19.22 6.64
C PRO A 269 -11.40 18.48 7.99
N ALA A 270 -12.52 18.47 8.71
CA ALA A 270 -12.71 17.60 9.86
C ALA A 270 -12.99 16.14 9.46
N TYR A 271 -13.42 15.88 8.21
CA TYR A 271 -13.81 14.56 7.72
C TYR A 271 -12.94 14.09 6.56
N GLY A 272 -13.04 12.80 6.26
CA GLY A 272 -12.44 12.17 5.09
C GLY A 272 -11.84 10.80 5.35
N HIS A 273 -11.89 10.32 6.60
CA HIS A 273 -11.59 8.93 6.94
C HIS A 273 -12.56 8.00 6.25
N CYS A 274 -12.21 6.71 6.22
CA CYS A 274 -13.13 5.71 5.71
C CYS A 274 -14.13 5.29 6.80
N TRP A 275 -15.35 4.91 6.40
CA TRP A 275 -16.33 4.32 7.31
C TRP A 275 -16.52 2.82 7.09
N GLN A 276 -15.85 2.23 6.10
CA GLN A 276 -15.97 0.81 5.78
C GLN A 276 -14.83 0.02 6.41
N GLY A 277 -15.09 -0.60 7.56
CA GLY A 277 -14.19 -1.57 8.18
C GLY A 277 -13.51 -1.10 9.45
N VAL A 278 -12.75 -2.02 10.02
CA VAL A 278 -11.78 -1.72 11.07
C VAL A 278 -10.40 -1.88 10.45
N ASP A 279 -9.96 -0.84 9.77
CA ASP A 279 -8.61 -0.71 9.25
C ASP A 279 -7.96 0.56 9.80
N VAL A 280 -6.74 0.85 9.36
CA VAL A 280 -5.94 1.89 10.03
C VAL A 280 -6.54 3.27 9.84
N MET A 281 -7.20 3.56 8.72
CA MET A 281 -7.76 4.90 8.45
C MET A 281 -9.26 4.99 8.72
N CYS A 282 -9.92 3.90 9.13
CA CYS A 282 -11.37 3.89 9.26
C CYS A 282 -11.86 4.18 10.67
N TYR A 283 -12.54 5.31 10.84
CA TYR A 283 -13.38 5.60 11.99
C TYR A 283 -14.38 6.72 11.65
N ALA A 284 -15.49 6.79 12.39
CA ALA A 284 -16.43 7.90 12.28
C ALA A 284 -16.00 9.01 13.25
N GLU A 285 -15.70 10.21 12.72
CA GLU A 285 -15.17 11.32 13.52
C GLU A 285 -16.19 11.87 14.52
N ASP A 286 -17.42 12.13 14.07
CA ASP A 286 -18.51 12.60 14.91
C ASP A 286 -19.91 12.36 14.28
N GLN A 287 -20.96 12.92 14.91
CA GLN A 287 -22.35 12.80 14.44
C GLN A 287 -22.63 13.51 13.10
N GLY A 288 -21.72 14.35 12.62
CA GLY A 288 -21.80 15.01 11.33
C GLY A 288 -21.16 14.23 10.18
N ALA A 289 -20.53 13.08 10.45
CA ALA A 289 -20.01 12.19 9.42
C ALA A 289 -21.11 11.69 8.48
N ALA A 290 -20.78 11.52 7.19
CA ALA A 290 -21.70 11.08 6.15
C ALA A 290 -22.29 9.69 6.40
N SER A 291 -21.57 8.85 7.15
CA SER A 291 -21.95 7.49 7.50
C SER A 291 -21.29 7.09 8.81
N GLN A 292 -21.90 6.12 9.49
CA GLN A 292 -21.32 5.51 10.69
C GLN A 292 -20.37 4.38 10.26
N LEU A 293 -19.41 4.07 11.14
CA LEU A 293 -18.49 2.96 10.93
C LEU A 293 -19.25 1.62 10.80
N VAL A 294 -18.94 0.84 9.77
CA VAL A 294 -19.51 -0.49 9.56
C VAL A 294 -18.40 -1.52 9.40
N ASN A 295 -18.42 -2.60 10.19
CA ASN A 295 -17.42 -3.65 10.12
C ASN A 295 -17.84 -4.75 9.13
N GLU A 296 -17.56 -4.54 7.85
CA GLU A 296 -17.93 -5.45 6.74
C GLU A 296 -16.76 -6.29 6.20
N CYS A 297 -15.57 -6.12 6.75
CA CYS A 297 -14.33 -6.60 6.16
C CYS A 297 -13.98 -7.98 6.69
N GLY A 298 -13.99 -8.97 5.79
CA GLY A 298 -13.44 -10.29 6.07
C GLY A 298 -11.91 -10.28 6.11
N PRO A 299 -11.29 -11.35 6.65
CA PRO A 299 -9.84 -11.48 6.61
C PRO A 299 -9.32 -11.47 5.17
N VAL A 300 -8.22 -10.75 4.92
CA VAL A 300 -7.50 -10.80 3.63
C VAL A 300 -6.58 -12.02 3.57
N PRO A 301 -6.34 -12.61 2.38
CA PRO A 301 -5.39 -13.71 2.24
C PRO A 301 -3.96 -13.28 2.63
N GLY A 302 -3.24 -14.16 3.32
CA GLY A 302 -1.86 -13.92 3.74
C GLY A 302 -1.63 -14.30 5.21
N ALA A 303 -0.40 -14.11 5.68
CA ALA A 303 -0.06 -14.33 7.10
C ALA A 303 -0.58 -13.19 8.01
N ILE A 304 -0.75 -12.00 7.44
CA ILE A 304 -1.32 -10.81 8.07
C ILE A 304 -2.70 -10.62 7.47
N THR A 305 -3.75 -11.03 8.19
CA THR A 305 -5.11 -11.11 7.66
C THR A 305 -5.96 -9.87 7.92
N VAL A 306 -5.41 -8.87 8.60
CA VAL A 306 -6.10 -7.62 8.93
C VAL A 306 -5.87 -6.64 7.78
N SER A 307 -6.94 -6.16 7.14
CA SER A 307 -6.84 -5.29 5.96
C SER A 307 -6.24 -3.93 6.31
N PHE A 308 -5.40 -3.38 5.43
CA PHE A 308 -4.94 -1.99 5.54
C PHE A 308 -5.92 -1.01 4.94
N ASP A 309 -6.58 -1.37 3.85
CA ASP A 309 -7.71 -0.63 3.25
C ASP A 309 -8.78 -1.68 2.97
N CYS A 310 -9.89 -1.64 3.69
CA CYS A 310 -10.99 -2.56 3.44
C CYS A 310 -11.58 -2.33 2.05
N GLY A 311 -11.93 -3.41 1.34
CA GLY A 311 -12.46 -3.30 -0.02
C GLY A 311 -11.40 -2.91 -1.08
N ARG A 312 -10.27 -2.32 -0.67
CA ARG A 312 -9.18 -1.84 -1.53
C ARG A 312 -9.68 -0.82 -2.56
N ASP A 313 -10.53 0.09 -2.12
CA ASP A 313 -11.20 1.06 -2.98
C ASP A 313 -11.21 2.50 -2.47
N ASP A 314 -10.76 2.75 -1.23
CA ASP A 314 -10.73 4.10 -0.64
C ASP A 314 -9.39 4.80 -0.81
N TYR A 315 -8.27 4.14 -0.49
CA TYR A 315 -6.96 4.81 -0.50
C TYR A 315 -5.76 3.95 -0.86
N PHE A 316 -5.86 2.63 -0.81
CA PHE A 316 -4.73 1.74 -1.07
C PHE A 316 -5.16 0.49 -1.83
N SER A 317 -4.65 0.36 -3.05
CA SER A 317 -4.79 -0.87 -3.82
C SER A 317 -3.54 -1.13 -4.65
N PRO A 318 -2.84 -2.27 -4.46
CA PRO A 318 -1.73 -2.69 -5.32
C PRO A 318 -2.14 -3.00 -6.76
N ALA A 319 -3.44 -3.29 -6.99
CA ALA A 319 -3.98 -3.68 -8.28
C ALA A 319 -5.43 -3.15 -8.43
N PRO A 320 -5.62 -1.82 -8.54
CA PRO A 320 -6.96 -1.26 -8.65
C PRO A 320 -7.64 -1.71 -9.94
N ALA A 321 -8.90 -2.15 -9.85
CA ALA A 321 -9.67 -2.58 -11.01
C ALA A 321 -9.83 -1.43 -12.03
N PRO A 322 -9.72 -1.67 -13.35
CA PRO A 322 -9.88 -0.61 -14.34
C PRO A 322 -11.19 0.17 -14.19
N GLY A 323 -11.08 1.49 -14.04
CA GLY A 323 -12.23 2.38 -13.84
C GLY A 323 -12.76 2.48 -12.40
N SER A 324 -12.11 1.82 -11.43
CA SER A 324 -12.37 2.08 -10.00
C SER A 324 -11.88 3.47 -9.58
N TYR A 325 -12.26 3.90 -8.37
CA TYR A 325 -11.79 5.15 -7.79
C TYR A 325 -10.26 5.21 -7.78
N LEU A 326 -9.59 4.23 -7.18
CA LEU A 326 -8.12 4.13 -7.12
C LEU A 326 -7.41 3.88 -8.46
N ALA A 327 -8.14 3.55 -9.53
CA ALA A 327 -7.58 3.52 -10.89
C ALA A 327 -7.62 4.88 -11.60
N THR A 328 -8.37 5.84 -11.07
CA THR A 328 -8.66 7.14 -11.70
C THR A 328 -8.35 8.34 -10.81
N HIS A 329 -8.14 8.12 -9.51
CA HIS A 329 -7.80 9.11 -8.50
C HIS A 329 -6.52 8.68 -7.78
N TRP A 330 -6.10 9.48 -6.80
CA TRP A 330 -4.92 9.19 -6.01
C TRP A 330 -5.01 7.83 -5.31
N ASN A 331 -3.92 7.07 -5.40
CA ASN A 331 -3.76 5.78 -4.76
C ASN A 331 -2.45 5.81 -3.97
N THR A 332 -2.53 5.62 -2.67
CA THR A 332 -1.36 5.67 -1.77
C THR A 332 -0.28 4.67 -2.18
N TYR A 333 -0.66 3.56 -2.81
CA TYR A 333 0.28 2.57 -3.37
C TYR A 333 1.23 3.15 -4.43
N ASP A 334 0.83 4.23 -5.10
CA ASP A 334 1.60 4.95 -6.12
C ASP A 334 2.42 6.12 -5.55
N SER A 335 2.41 6.32 -4.23
CA SER A 335 3.23 7.35 -3.57
C SER A 335 4.71 7.16 -3.86
N ALA A 336 5.40 8.28 -4.11
CA ALA A 336 6.84 8.32 -4.27
C ALA A 336 7.58 7.87 -3.00
N PHE A 337 6.93 7.93 -1.83
CA PHE A 337 7.46 7.48 -0.54
C PHE A 337 7.31 5.97 -0.32
N LEU A 338 6.68 5.24 -1.24
CA LEU A 338 6.75 3.78 -1.28
C LEU A 338 7.83 3.32 -2.27
N ALA A 339 8.42 2.17 -1.99
CA ALA A 339 9.47 1.59 -2.82
C ALA A 339 9.28 0.08 -3.01
N PRO A 340 9.71 -0.47 -4.16
CA PRO A 340 9.83 -1.90 -4.36
C PRO A 340 10.62 -2.59 -3.25
N CYS A 341 10.14 -3.73 -2.76
CA CYS A 341 10.73 -4.47 -1.65
C CYS A 341 12.18 -4.92 -1.90
N ASP A 342 12.57 -5.14 -3.16
CA ASP A 342 13.95 -5.47 -3.55
C ASP A 342 14.90 -4.27 -3.41
N GLN A 343 14.39 -3.04 -3.44
CA GLN A 343 15.16 -1.81 -3.21
C GLN A 343 15.29 -1.47 -1.73
N ILE A 344 14.27 -1.78 -0.92
CA ILE A 344 14.24 -1.47 0.52
C ILE A 344 14.56 -2.69 1.41
N ALA A 345 15.10 -3.78 0.87
CA ALA A 345 15.44 -4.94 1.68
C ALA A 345 16.39 -4.59 2.86
N PRO A 346 16.20 -5.15 4.07
CA PRO A 346 15.23 -6.18 4.43
C PRO A 346 13.88 -5.63 4.94
N ALA A 347 13.46 -4.41 4.61
CA ALA A 347 12.21 -3.80 5.10
C ALA A 347 10.97 -4.68 4.96
N CYS A 348 10.86 -5.41 3.86
CA CYS A 348 9.76 -6.33 3.61
C CYS A 348 9.97 -7.73 4.21
N GLY A 349 11.15 -8.00 4.79
CA GLY A 349 11.66 -9.28 5.29
C GLY A 349 12.23 -10.20 4.21
N GLY A 350 13.27 -10.96 4.60
CA GLY A 350 14.10 -11.81 3.72
C GLY A 350 13.58 -13.24 3.52
N GLY A 351 12.46 -13.59 4.15
CA GLY A 351 11.68 -14.79 3.84
C GLY A 351 10.49 -14.42 2.97
N GLU A 352 10.13 -15.28 2.02
CA GLU A 352 8.89 -15.18 1.24
C GLU A 352 7.69 -14.96 2.18
N VAL A 353 7.29 -13.71 2.40
CA VAL A 353 5.88 -13.40 2.62
C VAL A 353 5.28 -13.67 1.26
N THR A 354 4.81 -14.90 1.08
CA THR A 354 4.31 -15.46 -0.17
C THR A 354 3.65 -14.37 -1.02
N GLU A 355 4.21 -14.15 -2.23
CA GLU A 355 3.70 -13.25 -3.27
C GLU A 355 2.20 -13.03 -3.05
N ALA A 356 1.73 -11.79 -2.77
CA ALA A 356 0.30 -11.62 -3.06
C ALA A 356 0.17 -11.91 -4.54
N PRO A 357 -0.87 -12.66 -4.90
CA PRO A 357 -1.19 -12.86 -6.29
C PRO A 357 -1.11 -11.53 -7.04
N THR A 358 -0.35 -11.48 -8.12
CA THR A 358 -0.64 -10.55 -9.23
C THR A 358 -1.62 -11.26 -10.17
N VAL A 359 -1.91 -10.75 -11.37
CA VAL A 359 -2.75 -11.49 -12.34
C VAL A 359 -2.30 -12.97 -12.43
N PRO A 360 -3.21 -13.97 -12.44
CA PRO A 360 -2.85 -15.38 -12.44
C PRO A 360 -1.82 -15.71 -13.52
N THR A 361 -0.71 -16.35 -13.16
CA THR A 361 0.31 -16.72 -14.15
C THR A 361 0.40 -18.24 -14.30
N PRO A 362 0.31 -18.79 -15.52
CA PRO A 362 0.30 -20.23 -15.72
C PRO A 362 1.67 -20.84 -15.45
N LYS A 363 1.75 -21.76 -14.48
CA LYS A 363 2.95 -22.55 -14.18
C LYS A 363 2.97 -23.86 -14.97
N ARG A 364 1.81 -24.51 -15.14
CA ARG A 364 1.63 -25.66 -16.03
C ARG A 364 0.31 -25.59 -16.77
N GLU A 365 0.36 -25.93 -18.05
CA GLU A 365 -0.81 -25.97 -18.92
C GLU A 365 -1.87 -27.00 -18.44
N PRO A 366 -3.16 -26.73 -18.72
CA PRO A 366 -4.26 -27.68 -18.59
C PRO A 366 -4.00 -28.99 -19.34
N LYS A 367 -4.43 -30.11 -18.77
CA LYS A 367 -4.33 -31.45 -19.38
C LYS A 367 -5.71 -32.02 -19.68
N ILE A 368 -5.86 -32.64 -20.85
CA ILE A 368 -7.08 -33.36 -21.25
C ILE A 368 -6.89 -34.86 -21.00
N LYS A 369 -7.75 -35.44 -20.16
CA LYS A 369 -7.84 -36.89 -19.90
C LYS A 369 -9.08 -37.48 -20.59
N GLY A 370 -8.97 -38.75 -20.98
CA GLY A 370 -10.05 -39.52 -21.62
C GLY A 370 -9.79 -39.80 -23.10
N SER A 371 -10.59 -40.69 -23.68
CA SER A 371 -10.47 -41.07 -25.08
C SER A 371 -11.11 -40.04 -26.00
N SER A 372 -10.35 -39.51 -26.96
CA SER A 372 -10.85 -38.61 -28.02
C SER A 372 -11.75 -39.37 -29.00
N ARG A 373 -12.97 -39.66 -28.56
CA ARG A 373 -13.95 -40.46 -29.29
C ARG A 373 -15.32 -39.83 -29.14
N ARG A 374 -16.12 -39.87 -30.21
CA ARG A 374 -17.52 -39.40 -30.16
C ARG A 374 -18.27 -40.02 -28.99
N GLY A 375 -18.96 -39.18 -28.22
CA GLY A 375 -19.77 -39.56 -27.06
C GLY A 375 -18.98 -39.90 -25.78
N ALA A 376 -17.66 -40.07 -25.86
CA ALA A 376 -16.82 -40.25 -24.68
C ALA A 376 -16.71 -38.94 -23.89
N THR A 377 -16.43 -39.03 -22.59
CA THR A 377 -16.21 -37.84 -21.75
C THR A 377 -14.73 -37.51 -21.72
N LEU A 378 -14.37 -36.33 -22.21
CA LEU A 378 -13.07 -35.70 -21.96
C LEU A 378 -13.17 -34.86 -20.69
N LYS A 379 -12.13 -34.92 -19.85
CA LYS A 379 -11.99 -34.13 -18.62
C LYS A 379 -10.75 -33.25 -18.73
N ALA A 380 -10.89 -31.95 -18.52
CA ALA A 380 -9.80 -30.99 -18.43
C ALA A 380 -9.39 -30.79 -16.97
N THR A 381 -8.09 -30.72 -16.69
CA THR A 381 -7.57 -30.12 -15.44
C THR A 381 -7.51 -28.59 -15.60
N PRO A 382 -7.56 -27.81 -14.51
CA PRO A 382 -7.40 -26.35 -14.57
C PRO A 382 -5.98 -25.91 -14.96
N GLY A 383 -4.98 -26.77 -14.78
CA GLY A 383 -3.56 -26.41 -14.88
C GLY A 383 -2.96 -26.21 -13.49
N GLU A 384 -1.69 -25.81 -13.42
CA GLU A 384 -1.07 -25.27 -12.21
C GLU A 384 -0.81 -23.78 -12.45
N TRP A 385 -1.17 -22.97 -11.47
CA TRP A 385 -1.10 -21.52 -11.55
C TRP A 385 -0.36 -21.01 -10.32
N ILE A 386 0.48 -19.99 -10.52
CA ILE A 386 0.89 -19.12 -9.42
C ILE A 386 -0.15 -18.01 -9.26
N ASN A 387 -0.01 -17.20 -8.22
CA ASN A 387 -0.92 -16.10 -7.91
C ASN A 387 -2.38 -16.55 -7.64
N GLN A 388 -2.52 -17.54 -6.76
CA GLN A 388 -3.78 -18.06 -6.16
C GLN A 388 -5.10 -17.70 -6.87
N PRO A 389 -5.44 -18.36 -7.99
CA PRO A 389 -6.72 -18.14 -8.65
C PRO A 389 -7.90 -18.52 -7.74
N THR A 390 -8.88 -17.63 -7.61
CA THR A 390 -10.13 -17.87 -6.88
C THR A 390 -11.18 -18.57 -7.74
N SER A 391 -11.08 -18.47 -9.08
CA SER A 391 -12.00 -19.17 -9.99
C SER A 391 -11.39 -19.55 -11.34
N PHE A 392 -12.05 -20.50 -12.03
CA PHE A 392 -11.62 -20.99 -13.35
C PHE A 392 -12.79 -21.04 -14.36
N LYS A 393 -12.57 -20.51 -15.56
CA LYS A 393 -13.49 -20.62 -16.71
C LYS A 393 -12.88 -21.47 -17.81
N TYR A 394 -13.65 -22.42 -18.34
CA TYR A 394 -13.21 -23.34 -19.40
C TYR A 394 -13.82 -22.94 -20.75
N ARG A 395 -13.06 -23.12 -21.83
CA ARG A 395 -13.58 -22.98 -23.19
C ARG A 395 -12.97 -24.02 -24.10
N TRP A 396 -13.79 -24.99 -24.51
CA TRP A 396 -13.36 -26.00 -25.47
C TRP A 396 -13.30 -25.42 -26.87
N GLN A 397 -12.25 -25.79 -27.60
CA GLN A 397 -11.98 -25.33 -28.95
C GLN A 397 -11.74 -26.52 -29.87
N ARG A 398 -12.19 -26.38 -31.11
CA ARG A 398 -12.01 -27.35 -32.18
C ARG A 398 -11.13 -26.77 -33.26
N LEU A 399 -10.13 -27.53 -33.69
CA LEU A 399 -9.30 -27.14 -34.83
C LEU A 399 -10.15 -27.22 -36.11
N THR A 400 -10.30 -26.09 -36.80
CA THR A 400 -10.99 -25.98 -38.08
C THR A 400 -10.05 -25.33 -39.07
N LYS A 401 -9.72 -26.06 -40.14
CA LYS A 401 -8.58 -25.74 -41.00
C LYS A 401 -7.33 -25.63 -40.11
N ASN A 402 -6.76 -24.44 -39.97
CA ASN A 402 -5.59 -24.16 -39.13
C ASN A 402 -5.89 -23.15 -38.01
N LYS A 403 -7.16 -22.93 -37.66
CA LYS A 403 -7.57 -22.01 -36.58
C LYS A 403 -8.34 -22.75 -35.49
N TRP A 404 -8.09 -22.38 -34.23
CA TRP A 404 -8.84 -22.88 -33.09
C TRP A 404 -10.13 -22.09 -32.92
N VAL A 405 -11.26 -22.78 -33.04
CA VAL A 405 -12.60 -22.16 -32.96
C VAL A 405 -13.31 -22.65 -31.71
N SER A 406 -13.81 -21.72 -30.90
CA SER A 406 -14.60 -22.02 -29.71
C SER A 406 -15.85 -22.82 -30.05
N ILE A 407 -16.12 -23.85 -29.26
CA ILE A 407 -17.31 -24.69 -29.40
C ILE A 407 -18.42 -24.08 -28.56
N SER A 408 -19.50 -23.64 -29.19
CA SER A 408 -20.63 -23.01 -28.49
C SER A 408 -21.21 -23.95 -27.41
N GLY A 409 -21.49 -23.39 -26.23
CA GLY A 409 -22.00 -24.13 -25.06
C GLY A 409 -20.97 -24.99 -24.31
N ALA A 410 -19.73 -25.12 -24.80
CA ALA A 410 -18.72 -25.97 -24.21
C ALA A 410 -17.84 -25.22 -23.17
N GLY A 411 -18.49 -24.72 -22.12
CA GLY A 411 -17.86 -23.89 -21.08
C GLY A 411 -17.44 -24.62 -19.79
N ARG A 412 -17.58 -25.96 -19.75
CA ARG A 412 -17.36 -26.77 -18.55
C ARG A 412 -16.02 -27.52 -18.59
N SER A 413 -15.53 -27.95 -17.43
CA SER A 413 -14.31 -28.79 -17.32
C SER A 413 -14.45 -30.17 -17.99
N LYS A 414 -15.68 -30.58 -18.32
CA LYS A 414 -15.98 -31.81 -19.06
C LYS A 414 -16.58 -31.48 -20.42
N TYR A 415 -16.18 -32.24 -21.44
CA TYR A 415 -16.73 -32.13 -22.79
C TYR A 415 -16.99 -33.50 -23.39
N ARG A 416 -18.08 -33.64 -24.14
CA ARG A 416 -18.41 -34.85 -24.90
C ARG A 416 -18.32 -34.56 -26.39
N PRO A 417 -17.33 -35.11 -27.11
CA PRO A 417 -17.21 -34.89 -28.54
C PRO A 417 -18.44 -35.36 -29.31
N SER A 418 -18.90 -34.51 -30.21
CA SER A 418 -20.05 -34.69 -31.09
C SER A 418 -19.63 -35.22 -32.47
N THR A 419 -20.59 -35.41 -33.37
CA THR A 419 -20.32 -35.73 -34.79
C THR A 419 -19.49 -34.63 -35.46
N LYS A 420 -19.65 -33.37 -35.04
CA LYS A 420 -18.94 -32.21 -35.59
C LYS A 420 -17.44 -32.22 -35.25
N ASP A 421 -17.02 -33.03 -34.28
CA ASP A 421 -15.63 -33.08 -33.83
C ASP A 421 -14.84 -34.21 -34.49
N ILE A 422 -15.50 -35.16 -35.16
CA ILE A 422 -14.86 -36.30 -35.82
C ILE A 422 -13.78 -35.83 -36.79
N GLY A 423 -12.60 -36.45 -36.71
CA GLY A 423 -11.43 -36.11 -37.51
C GLY A 423 -10.70 -34.83 -37.06
N ARG A 424 -11.21 -34.10 -36.07
CA ARG A 424 -10.60 -32.86 -35.57
C ARG A 424 -9.84 -33.09 -34.26
N LYS A 425 -8.83 -32.26 -34.03
CA LYS A 425 -8.20 -32.14 -32.71
C LYS A 425 -9.00 -31.17 -31.86
N LEU A 426 -9.07 -31.44 -30.57
CA LEU A 426 -9.69 -30.57 -29.58
C LEU A 426 -8.60 -30.01 -28.65
N ARG A 427 -8.83 -28.82 -28.10
CA ARG A 427 -8.08 -28.28 -26.96
C ARG A 427 -9.04 -27.56 -26.03
N VAL A 428 -8.57 -27.22 -24.83
CA VAL A 428 -9.30 -26.37 -23.90
C VAL A 428 -8.42 -25.17 -23.55
N THR A 429 -9.01 -23.98 -23.52
CA THR A 429 -8.39 -22.82 -22.86
C THR A 429 -9.00 -22.70 -21.47
N VAL A 430 -8.16 -22.56 -20.45
CA VAL A 430 -8.59 -22.30 -19.08
C VAL A 430 -8.15 -20.88 -18.72
N ALA A 431 -9.13 -20.06 -18.33
CA ALA A 431 -8.89 -18.74 -17.76
C ALA A 431 -8.97 -18.85 -16.24
N ALA A 432 -7.93 -18.39 -15.56
CA ALA A 432 -7.83 -18.29 -14.11
C ALA A 432 -8.05 -16.83 -13.72
N THR A 433 -8.81 -16.61 -12.64
CA THR A 433 -9.16 -15.28 -12.13
C THR A 433 -8.86 -15.22 -10.65
N ASN A 434 -8.28 -14.10 -10.21
CA ASN A 434 -8.24 -13.63 -8.83
C ASN A 434 -8.69 -12.15 -8.83
N ASP A 435 -8.52 -11.48 -7.71
CA ASP A 435 -8.95 -10.09 -7.54
C ASP A 435 -8.12 -9.12 -8.41
N ASP A 436 -6.87 -9.50 -8.76
CA ASP A 436 -5.94 -8.70 -9.56
C ASP A 436 -6.15 -8.84 -11.08
N GLY A 437 -6.93 -9.82 -11.52
CA GLY A 437 -7.35 -9.94 -12.91
C GLY A 437 -7.47 -11.37 -13.43
N THR A 438 -7.39 -11.52 -14.76
CA THR A 438 -7.62 -12.80 -15.43
C THR A 438 -6.58 -13.08 -16.51
N MET A 439 -6.04 -14.29 -16.52
CA MET A 439 -5.13 -14.80 -17.55
C MET A 439 -5.61 -16.15 -18.07
N ALA A 440 -5.29 -16.47 -19.32
CA ALA A 440 -5.70 -17.73 -19.94
C ALA A 440 -4.51 -18.49 -20.56
N THR A 441 -4.51 -19.81 -20.40
CA THR A 441 -3.59 -20.71 -21.11
C THR A 441 -4.34 -21.86 -21.78
N ALA A 442 -3.75 -22.44 -22.83
CA ALA A 442 -4.33 -23.52 -23.60
C ALA A 442 -3.68 -24.87 -23.26
N SER A 443 -4.45 -25.96 -23.35
CA SER A 443 -3.89 -27.30 -23.31
C SER A 443 -3.17 -27.67 -24.61
N ALA A 444 -2.30 -28.67 -24.53
CA ALA A 444 -1.91 -29.46 -25.69
C ALA A 444 -3.15 -30.02 -26.43
N PRO A 445 -3.13 -30.10 -27.77
CA PRO A 445 -4.21 -30.69 -28.56
C PRO A 445 -4.38 -32.19 -28.34
N THR A 446 -5.62 -32.68 -28.38
CA THR A 446 -5.88 -34.12 -28.38
C THR A 446 -5.42 -34.81 -29.67
N LYS A 447 -5.40 -36.16 -29.66
CA LYS A 447 -5.50 -36.94 -30.90
C LYS A 447 -6.80 -36.58 -31.64
N ARG A 448 -6.85 -36.85 -32.95
CA ARG A 448 -8.07 -36.63 -33.74
C ARG A 448 -9.22 -37.45 -33.16
N VAL A 449 -10.39 -36.84 -33.04
CA VAL A 449 -11.57 -37.53 -32.52
C VAL A 449 -11.99 -38.63 -33.49
N VAL A 450 -12.08 -39.86 -33.00
CA VAL A 450 -12.57 -41.00 -33.78
C VAL A 450 -14.05 -41.26 -33.51
N ASN A 451 -14.71 -41.97 -34.42
CA ASN A 451 -16.09 -42.40 -34.18
C ASN A 451 -16.13 -43.50 -33.09
N ARG A 452 -17.30 -43.70 -32.47
CA ARG A 452 -17.50 -44.85 -31.59
C ARG A 452 -17.40 -46.14 -32.43
N PRO A 453 -16.67 -47.18 -32.00
CA PRO A 453 -16.75 -48.47 -32.68
C PRO A 453 -18.22 -48.92 -32.71
N ALA A 454 -18.67 -49.47 -33.83
CA ALA A 454 -19.99 -50.06 -33.92
C ALA A 454 -20.11 -51.12 -32.81
N LYS A 455 -21.23 -51.16 -32.07
CA LYS A 455 -21.55 -52.36 -31.29
C LYS A 455 -21.62 -53.49 -32.32
N ALA A 456 -20.83 -54.55 -32.14
CA ALA A 456 -21.04 -55.76 -32.91
C ALA A 456 -22.50 -56.18 -32.68
N GLY A 457 -23.31 -56.13 -33.73
CA GLY A 457 -24.70 -56.57 -33.65
C GLY A 457 -24.71 -58.07 -33.37
N SER A 458 -25.49 -58.49 -32.37
CA SER A 458 -25.93 -59.87 -32.26
C SER A 458 -26.67 -60.21 -33.55
N ARG A 459 -26.04 -61.02 -34.41
CA ARG A 459 -26.78 -61.75 -35.43
C ARG A 459 -27.44 -62.91 -34.69
N ASP A 460 -28.75 -62.82 -34.48
CA ASP A 460 -29.55 -63.98 -34.13
C ASP A 460 -29.51 -64.95 -35.33
N PRO A 461 -29.08 -66.22 -35.15
CA PRO A 461 -29.30 -67.25 -36.15
C PRO A 461 -30.80 -67.61 -36.13
N LYS A 462 -31.42 -67.60 -37.32
CA LYS A 462 -32.72 -68.21 -37.57
C LYS A 462 -32.66 -69.73 -37.40
#